data_AF-A0A958X6G5-F1
#
_entry.id   AF-A0A958X6G5-F1
#
_cell.length_a   1.000
_cell.length_b   1.000
_cell.length_c   1.000
_cell.angle_alpha   90.00
_cell.angle_beta   90.00
_cell.angle_gamma   90.00
#
_symmetry.space_group_name_H-M   'P 1'
#
loop_
_entity.id
_entity.type
_entity.pdbx_description
1 polymer ?
#
loop_
_entity_poly.entity_id
_entity_poly.type
_entity_poly.pdbx_seq_one_letter_code
_entity_poly.pdbx_strand_id
1 'polypeptide(L)'
;MEDNRIHFLIKLGKKEHIERLRNEGMIFMNSIDFFKSMENDEQRKDSEEGIERIEQINWIKMILGGKEVEFAKNTEKNKLLSAQLRVSNPEIKGNIFSMLAITTELSNISNNLDDKNMQFGDTFLVIFNPKEFLSRIDKAMKRNNLYYKWGLVNYYDDQNQEGELGIFYKSNKFKHQNEFRIFVENELKSPLILNIGNIEDICEIFKIEEFKRCRFKFEELG
;
A
#
# COMPACT_ATOMS: atom_id res chain seq x y z
N MET A 1 18.87 -6.61 -16.37
CA MET A 1 18.06 -5.97 -15.32
C MET A 1 18.04 -6.96 -14.18
N GLU A 2 18.64 -6.62 -13.05
CA GLU A 2 18.51 -7.45 -11.84
C GLU A 2 17.02 -7.57 -11.49
N ASP A 3 16.57 -8.79 -11.18
CA ASP A 3 15.22 -9.05 -10.70
C ASP A 3 15.05 -8.34 -9.34
N ASN A 4 14.04 -7.48 -9.20
CA ASN A 4 13.83 -6.67 -7.99
C ASN A 4 13.29 -7.54 -6.85
N ARG A 5 14.17 -8.32 -6.24
CA ARG A 5 13.83 -9.34 -5.26
C ARG A 5 13.48 -8.72 -3.91
N ILE A 6 12.49 -9.29 -3.23
CA ILE A 6 12.17 -8.98 -1.83
C ILE A 6 13.07 -9.80 -0.91
N HIS A 7 13.85 -9.11 -0.08
CA HIS A 7 14.75 -9.71 0.92
C HIS A 7 14.06 -9.84 2.28
N PHE A 8 13.38 -8.79 2.72
CA PHE A 8 12.66 -8.75 4.00
C PHE A 8 11.29 -8.11 3.83
N LEU A 9 10.34 -8.52 4.66
CA LEU A 9 9.08 -7.82 4.87
C LEU A 9 9.02 -7.34 6.31
N ILE A 10 8.59 -6.10 6.52
CA ILE A 10 8.53 -5.48 7.85
C ILE A 10 7.09 -5.08 8.14
N LYS A 11 6.52 -5.61 9.23
CA LYS A 11 5.22 -5.18 9.72
C LYS A 11 5.41 -4.25 10.91
N LEU A 12 4.85 -3.05 10.84
CA LEU A 12 4.82 -2.09 11.95
C LEU A 12 3.42 -2.02 12.54
N GLY A 13 3.32 -1.87 13.86
CA GLY A 13 2.04 -1.83 14.56
C GLY A 13 2.17 -1.71 16.07
N LYS A 14 1.03 -1.78 16.76
CA LYS A 14 1.00 -1.92 18.22
C LYS A 14 1.61 -3.27 18.61
N LYS A 15 2.36 -3.29 19.71
CA LYS A 15 3.00 -4.48 20.29
C LYS A 15 2.07 -5.69 20.33
N GLU A 16 0.87 -5.54 20.88
CA GLU A 16 -0.12 -6.61 21.03
C GLU A 16 -0.50 -7.26 19.67
N HIS A 17 -0.61 -6.46 18.60
CA HIS A 17 -0.94 -6.97 17.27
C HIS A 17 0.24 -7.66 16.62
N ILE A 18 1.46 -7.14 16.83
CA ILE A 18 2.68 -7.75 16.33
C ILE A 18 2.95 -9.09 17.02
N GLU A 19 2.77 -9.18 18.33
CA GLU A 19 2.94 -10.41 19.09
C GLU A 19 1.92 -11.47 18.67
N ARG A 20 0.65 -11.10 18.44
CA ARG A 20 -0.36 -12.03 17.92
C ARG A 20 -0.07 -12.49 16.49
N LEU A 21 0.43 -11.59 15.62
CA LEU A 21 0.89 -11.99 14.29
C LEU A 21 2.01 -13.04 14.39
N ARG A 22 3.01 -12.83 15.25
CA ARG A 22 4.13 -13.76 15.43
C ARG A 22 3.69 -15.10 16.06
N ASN A 23 3.03 -15.02 17.20
CA ASN A 23 2.82 -16.18 18.07
C ASN A 23 1.62 -17.04 17.63
N GLU A 24 0.57 -16.39 17.10
CA GLU A 24 -0.69 -17.04 16.73
C GLU A 24 -0.88 -17.13 15.21
N GLY A 25 -0.08 -16.38 14.43
CA GLY A 25 -0.27 -16.26 12.98
C GLY A 25 -1.46 -15.40 12.59
N MET A 26 -1.91 -14.48 13.45
CA MET A 26 -3.10 -13.69 13.18
C MET A 26 -2.81 -12.50 12.27
N ILE A 27 -3.22 -12.62 11.01
CA ILE A 27 -3.22 -11.54 10.03
C ILE A 27 -4.56 -10.82 10.09
N PHE A 28 -4.50 -9.54 10.45
CA PHE A 28 -5.65 -8.64 10.50
C PHE A 28 -5.63 -7.69 9.31
N MET A 29 -6.65 -7.75 8.46
CA MET A 29 -6.75 -6.98 7.22
C MET A 29 -7.95 -6.03 7.29
N ASN A 30 -7.73 -4.72 7.23
CA ASN A 30 -8.81 -3.74 7.20
C ASN A 30 -9.38 -3.56 5.80
N SER A 31 -10.63 -3.12 5.70
CA SER A 31 -11.28 -2.86 4.41
C SER A 31 -10.66 -1.63 3.71
N ILE A 32 -10.78 -1.56 2.39
CA ILE A 32 -10.43 -0.35 1.61
C ILE A 32 -11.16 0.88 2.18
N ASP A 33 -12.45 0.73 2.48
CA ASP A 33 -13.29 1.81 3.00
C ASP A 33 -12.74 2.38 4.32
N PHE A 34 -12.21 1.52 5.20
CA PHE A 34 -11.57 1.96 6.44
C PHE A 34 -10.39 2.91 6.15
N PHE A 35 -9.53 2.59 5.19
CA PHE A 35 -8.38 3.44 4.85
C PHE A 35 -8.80 4.75 4.15
N LYS A 36 -9.91 4.76 3.40
CA LYS A 36 -10.49 5.97 2.80
C LYS A 36 -11.07 6.92 3.84
N SER A 37 -11.79 6.38 4.82
CA SER A 37 -12.58 7.17 5.77
C SER A 37 -11.87 7.47 7.08
N MET A 38 -10.63 7.00 7.27
CA MET A 38 -9.88 7.25 8.49
C MET A 38 -9.74 8.75 8.78
N GLU A 39 -9.80 9.10 10.07
CA GLU A 39 -9.59 10.45 10.57
C GLU A 39 -8.33 10.47 11.43
N ASN A 40 -7.58 11.57 11.36
CA ASN A 40 -6.42 11.85 12.23
C ASN A 40 -5.23 10.85 12.14
N ASP A 41 -5.03 10.23 10.98
CA ASP A 41 -3.85 9.39 10.70
C ASP A 41 -3.45 9.53 9.22
N GLU A 42 -2.62 10.53 8.95
CA GLU A 42 -2.16 10.89 7.60
C GLU A 42 -1.25 9.82 6.97
N GLN A 43 -0.71 8.88 7.76
CA GLN A 43 0.14 7.82 7.24
C GLN A 43 -0.67 6.67 6.65
N ARG A 44 -1.83 6.37 7.23
CA ARG A 44 -2.70 5.28 6.77
C ARG A 44 -3.86 5.76 5.93
N LYS A 45 -4.33 6.99 6.15
CA LYS A 45 -5.46 7.55 5.41
C LYS A 45 -5.04 7.77 3.97
N ASP A 46 -5.76 7.12 3.06
CA ASP A 46 -5.66 7.41 1.65
C ASP A 46 -7.06 7.54 1.07
N SER A 47 -7.51 8.78 0.89
CA SER A 47 -8.81 9.08 0.26
C SER A 47 -8.89 8.61 -1.19
N GLU A 48 -7.73 8.28 -1.78
CA GLU A 48 -7.55 7.87 -3.16
C GLU A 48 -7.28 6.35 -3.29
N GLU A 49 -7.41 5.61 -2.18
CA GLU A 49 -7.19 4.17 -2.14
C GLU A 49 -8.14 3.46 -3.13
N GLY A 50 -7.61 2.70 -4.09
CA GLY A 50 -8.44 2.06 -5.11
C GLY A 50 -9.09 2.99 -6.14
N ILE A 51 -8.48 4.14 -6.46
CA ILE A 51 -8.75 4.83 -7.74
C ILE A 51 -8.43 3.89 -8.90
N GLU A 52 -9.31 3.85 -9.90
CA GLU A 52 -9.18 3.02 -11.10
C GLU A 52 -8.52 3.76 -12.25
N ARG A 53 -8.74 5.08 -12.38
CA ARG A 53 -8.19 5.84 -13.50
C ARG A 53 -7.99 7.30 -13.16
N ILE A 54 -6.92 7.89 -13.70
CA ILE A 54 -6.69 9.34 -13.72
C ILE A 54 -6.64 9.80 -15.18
N GLU A 55 -7.41 10.82 -15.51
CA GLU A 55 -7.41 11.46 -16.84
C GLU A 55 -7.03 12.94 -16.70
N GLN A 56 -6.06 13.37 -17.51
CA GLN A 56 -5.71 14.78 -17.63
C GLN A 56 -6.66 15.44 -18.64
N ILE A 57 -7.42 16.44 -18.19
CA ILE A 57 -8.33 17.19 -19.06
C ILE A 57 -7.85 18.64 -19.22
N ASN A 58 -7.96 19.15 -20.44
CA ASN A 58 -7.65 20.53 -20.78
C ASN A 58 -8.90 21.35 -21.18
N TRP A 59 -10.07 20.72 -21.08
CA TRP A 59 -11.37 21.34 -21.25
C TRP A 59 -12.42 20.69 -20.35
N ILE A 60 -13.45 21.46 -19.96
CA ILE A 60 -14.66 20.97 -19.31
C ILE A 60 -15.83 21.86 -19.72
N LYS A 61 -17.01 21.26 -19.91
CA LYS A 61 -18.24 21.98 -20.24
C LYS A 61 -19.26 21.81 -19.12
N MET A 62 -19.79 22.92 -18.63
CA MET A 62 -20.85 22.95 -17.62
C MET A 62 -22.16 23.42 -18.26
N ILE A 63 -23.26 22.73 -17.95
CA ILE A 63 -24.61 23.12 -18.36
C ILE A 63 -25.36 23.63 -17.12
N LEU A 64 -25.69 24.92 -17.10
CA LEU A 64 -26.40 25.55 -15.97
C LEU A 64 -27.63 26.30 -16.49
N GLY A 65 -28.82 25.85 -16.10
CA GLY A 65 -30.08 26.48 -16.51
C GLY A 65 -30.28 26.56 -18.03
N GLY A 66 -29.80 25.54 -18.77
CA GLY A 66 -29.85 25.49 -20.24
C GLY A 66 -28.78 26.31 -20.96
N LYS A 67 -27.88 26.98 -20.23
CA LYS A 67 -26.72 27.66 -20.82
C LYS A 67 -25.49 26.78 -20.72
N GLU A 68 -24.74 26.68 -21.81
CA GLU A 68 -23.43 26.03 -21.85
C GLU A 68 -22.33 27.04 -21.51
N VAL A 69 -21.48 26.69 -20.54
CA VAL A 69 -20.26 27.42 -20.22
C VAL A 69 -19.09 26.45 -20.36
N GLU A 70 -18.22 26.73 -21.32
CA GLU A 70 -17.01 25.95 -21.56
C GLU A 70 -15.80 26.63 -20.91
N PHE A 71 -14.96 25.81 -20.29
CA PHE A 71 -13.65 26.18 -19.78
C PHE A 71 -12.61 25.36 -20.52
N ALA A 72 -11.66 25.99 -21.20
CA ALA A 72 -10.65 25.28 -21.99
C ALA A 72 -9.30 26.00 -21.99
N LYS A 73 -8.22 25.27 -22.30
CA LYS A 73 -6.86 25.81 -22.31
C LYS A 73 -6.63 26.94 -23.32
N ASN A 74 -7.34 26.87 -24.44
CA ASN A 74 -7.15 27.75 -25.59
C ASN A 74 -8.18 28.90 -25.66
N THR A 75 -8.91 29.19 -24.57
CA THR A 75 -9.86 30.31 -24.54
C THR A 75 -9.29 31.51 -23.76
N GLU A 76 -9.56 32.73 -24.24
CA GLU A 76 -9.18 33.96 -23.52
C GLU A 76 -10.08 34.22 -22.31
N LYS A 77 -11.37 33.91 -22.45
CA LYS A 77 -12.38 33.95 -21.38
C LYS A 77 -12.61 32.52 -20.88
N ASN A 78 -12.65 32.31 -19.57
CA ASN A 78 -12.82 30.99 -18.93
C ASN A 78 -11.67 30.00 -19.19
N LYS A 79 -10.42 30.48 -19.10
CA LYS A 79 -9.23 29.64 -19.32
C LYS A 79 -9.11 28.53 -18.27
N LEU A 80 -8.97 27.29 -18.72
CA LEU A 80 -8.61 26.15 -17.88
C LEU A 80 -7.14 25.78 -18.13
N LEU A 81 -6.28 25.88 -17.13
CA LEU A 81 -4.85 25.55 -17.31
C LEU A 81 -4.64 24.03 -17.47
N SER A 82 -5.20 23.27 -16.53
CA SER A 82 -5.28 21.80 -16.52
C SER A 82 -6.24 21.39 -15.38
N ALA A 83 -6.86 20.23 -15.51
CA ALA A 83 -7.59 19.58 -14.43
C ALA A 83 -7.42 18.04 -14.53
N GLN A 84 -7.73 17.35 -13.44
CA GLN A 84 -7.67 15.89 -13.36
C GLN A 84 -9.03 15.32 -13.02
N LEU A 85 -9.51 14.41 -13.85
CA LEU A 85 -10.64 13.55 -13.52
C LEU A 85 -10.11 12.28 -12.88
N ARG A 86 -10.55 12.00 -11.65
CA ARG A 86 -10.20 10.79 -10.90
C ARG A 86 -11.44 9.90 -10.85
N VAL A 87 -11.36 8.74 -11.50
CA VAL A 87 -12.44 7.77 -11.56
C VAL A 87 -12.17 6.68 -10.53
N SER A 88 -13.08 6.55 -9.57
CA SER A 88 -13.09 5.44 -8.63
C SER A 88 -13.96 4.30 -9.16
N ASN A 89 -13.52 3.06 -8.98
CA ASN A 89 -14.34 1.90 -9.27
C ASN A 89 -15.03 1.43 -7.97
N PRO A 90 -16.35 1.63 -7.83
CA PRO A 90 -17.08 1.21 -6.64
C PRO A 90 -17.17 -0.33 -6.49
N GLU A 91 -16.82 -1.10 -7.53
CA GLU A 91 -16.79 -2.57 -7.49
C GLU A 91 -15.50 -3.11 -6.87
N ILE A 92 -14.40 -2.34 -6.84
CA ILE A 92 -13.18 -2.78 -6.15
C ILE A 92 -13.41 -2.70 -4.64
N LYS A 93 -13.73 -3.84 -4.05
CA LYS A 93 -13.94 -4.00 -2.61
C LYS A 93 -13.09 -5.14 -2.07
N GLY A 94 -12.65 -4.97 -0.83
CA GLY A 94 -11.91 -6.00 -0.14
C GLY A 94 -11.09 -5.46 1.01
N ASN A 95 -10.20 -6.32 1.50
CA ASN A 95 -9.35 -6.03 2.64
C ASN A 95 -7.87 -6.01 2.24
N ILE A 96 -7.12 -5.14 2.91
CA ILE A 96 -5.70 -4.90 2.68
C ILE A 96 -4.89 -5.26 3.91
N PHE A 97 -3.77 -5.94 3.68
CA PHE A 97 -2.68 -6.08 4.62
C PHE A 97 -1.38 -5.53 4.03
N SER A 98 -0.92 -4.41 4.59
CA SER A 98 0.29 -3.71 4.15
C SER A 98 1.48 -4.00 5.04
N MET A 99 2.65 -4.12 4.42
CA MET A 99 3.97 -4.23 5.05
C MET A 99 4.94 -3.32 4.30
N LEU A 100 6.06 -2.98 4.93
CA LEU A 100 7.18 -2.36 4.24
C LEU A 100 8.06 -3.47 3.64
N ALA A 101 8.48 -3.33 2.38
CA ALA A 101 9.40 -4.25 1.73
C ALA A 101 10.84 -3.72 1.77
N ILE A 102 11.80 -4.64 1.91
CA ILE A 102 13.21 -4.38 1.59
C ILE A 102 13.52 -5.12 0.31
N THR A 103 13.69 -4.38 -0.78
CA THR A 103 13.97 -4.92 -2.10
C THR A 103 15.42 -4.67 -2.51
N THR A 104 15.91 -5.40 -3.52
CA THR A 104 17.24 -5.18 -4.11
C THR A 104 17.41 -3.73 -4.58
N GLU A 105 16.38 -3.15 -5.19
CA GLU A 105 16.41 -1.74 -5.61
C GLU A 105 16.53 -0.79 -4.42
N LEU A 106 15.71 -0.97 -3.37
CA LEU A 106 15.79 -0.11 -2.19
C LEU A 106 17.19 -0.19 -1.55
N SER A 107 17.74 -1.40 -1.44
CA SER A 107 19.07 -1.58 -0.86
C SER A 107 20.19 -0.95 -1.66
N ASN A 108 20.06 -0.90 -2.99
CA ASN A 108 21.05 -0.27 -3.86
C ASN A 108 21.00 1.26 -3.77
N ILE A 109 19.83 1.82 -3.42
CA ILE A 109 19.63 3.28 -3.32
C ILE A 109 19.87 3.79 -1.89
N SER A 110 19.51 3.00 -0.87
CA SER A 110 19.59 3.40 0.53
C SER A 110 19.82 2.21 1.46
N ASN A 111 20.73 2.38 2.41
CA ASN A 111 20.93 1.43 3.51
C ASN A 111 20.04 1.72 4.73
N ASN A 112 19.20 2.76 4.67
CA ASN A 112 18.35 3.23 5.76
C ASN A 112 16.87 3.21 5.36
N LEU A 113 16.02 3.03 6.37
CA LEU A 113 14.57 3.17 6.24
C LEU A 113 14.13 4.61 6.51
N ASP A 114 13.02 5.03 5.89
CA ASP A 114 12.44 6.35 6.16
C ASP A 114 11.74 6.35 7.53
N ASP A 115 12.19 7.25 8.42
CA ASP A 115 11.70 7.40 9.79
C ASP A 115 10.19 7.68 9.88
N LYS A 116 9.55 8.19 8.81
CA LYS A 116 8.08 8.39 8.78
C LYS A 116 7.32 7.10 9.06
N ASN A 117 7.88 5.95 8.67
CA ASN A 117 7.28 4.64 8.95
C ASN A 117 7.11 4.36 10.45
N MET A 118 7.91 4.98 11.32
CA MET A 118 7.79 4.81 12.77
C MET A 118 6.45 5.27 13.33
N GLN A 119 5.69 6.08 12.59
CA GLN A 119 4.34 6.52 12.98
C GLN A 119 3.30 5.40 12.91
N PHE A 120 3.63 4.24 12.31
CA PHE A 120 2.72 3.10 12.24
C PHE A 120 2.60 2.32 13.56
N GLY A 121 3.43 2.55 14.56
CA GLY A 121 3.28 1.86 15.83
C GLY A 121 4.50 1.96 16.74
N ASP A 122 4.45 1.22 17.84
CA ASP A 122 5.51 1.16 18.85
C ASP A 122 6.42 -0.06 18.67
N THR A 123 6.07 -0.96 17.75
CA THR A 123 6.74 -2.24 17.55
C THR A 123 6.79 -2.57 16.07
N PHE A 124 7.86 -3.27 15.65
CA PHE A 124 7.93 -3.85 14.32
C PHE A 124 8.40 -5.30 14.33
N LEU A 125 7.96 -6.05 13.32
CA LEU A 125 8.32 -7.42 13.05
C LEU A 125 9.11 -7.48 11.76
N VAL A 126 10.31 -8.05 11.78
CA VAL A 126 11.08 -8.34 10.56
C VAL A 126 10.88 -9.78 10.18
N ILE A 127 10.31 -10.01 9.00
CA ILE A 127 10.15 -11.33 8.39
C ILE A 127 11.34 -11.57 7.47
N PHE A 128 12.26 -12.44 7.90
CA PHE A 128 13.51 -12.76 7.19
C PHE A 128 13.38 -13.93 6.21
N ASN A 129 12.23 -14.62 6.21
CA ASN A 129 11.87 -15.57 5.14
C ASN A 129 10.52 -15.21 4.49
N PRO A 130 10.48 -14.18 3.62
CA PRO A 130 9.26 -13.77 2.93
C PRO A 130 8.61 -14.90 2.12
N LYS A 131 9.42 -15.80 1.54
CA LYS A 131 8.91 -16.93 0.74
C LYS A 131 8.05 -17.87 1.58
N GLU A 132 8.54 -18.26 2.76
CA GLU A 132 7.77 -19.14 3.65
C GLU A 132 6.56 -18.41 4.23
N PHE A 133 6.69 -17.13 4.57
CA PHE A 133 5.56 -16.32 5.04
C PHE A 133 4.43 -16.26 4.01
N LEU A 134 4.74 -15.93 2.75
CA LEU A 134 3.76 -15.89 1.66
C LEU A 134 3.19 -17.29 1.35
N SER A 135 3.99 -18.35 1.46
CA SER A 135 3.53 -19.75 1.36
C SER A 135 2.49 -20.11 2.44
N ARG A 136 2.69 -19.67 3.70
CA ARG A 136 1.70 -19.88 4.78
C ARG A 136 0.42 -19.09 4.55
N ILE A 137 0.53 -17.86 4.04
CA ILE A 137 -0.62 -17.05 3.63
C ILE A 137 -1.40 -17.72 2.50
N ASP A 138 -0.73 -18.14 1.43
CA ASP A 138 -1.33 -18.84 0.28
C ASP A 138 -2.16 -20.04 0.73
N LYS A 139 -1.56 -20.90 1.56
CA LYS A 139 -2.24 -22.06 2.15
C LYS A 139 -3.47 -21.63 2.96
N ALA A 140 -3.34 -20.58 3.78
CA ALA A 140 -4.46 -20.08 4.56
C ALA A 140 -5.59 -19.50 3.70
N MET A 141 -5.27 -18.73 2.66
CA MET A 141 -6.26 -18.18 1.74
C MET A 141 -7.00 -19.29 0.99
N LYS A 142 -6.27 -20.28 0.44
CA LYS A 142 -6.84 -21.43 -0.25
C LYS A 142 -7.76 -22.25 0.64
N ARG A 143 -7.37 -22.50 1.91
CA ARG A 143 -8.22 -23.19 2.90
C ARG A 143 -9.53 -22.47 3.17
N ASN A 144 -9.54 -21.14 3.08
CA ASN A 144 -10.72 -20.30 3.31
C ASN A 144 -11.45 -19.93 1.99
N ASN A 145 -11.02 -20.47 0.85
CA ASN A 145 -11.57 -20.18 -0.47
C ASN A 145 -11.63 -18.67 -0.81
N LEU A 146 -10.58 -17.93 -0.42
CA LEU A 146 -10.47 -16.50 -0.63
C LEU A 146 -9.71 -16.20 -1.94
N TYR A 147 -10.21 -15.23 -2.71
CA TYR A 147 -9.48 -14.68 -3.86
C TYR A 147 -8.58 -13.53 -3.41
N TYR A 148 -7.30 -13.59 -3.78
CA TYR A 148 -6.31 -12.61 -3.33
C TYR A 148 -5.25 -12.37 -4.39
N LYS A 149 -4.62 -11.20 -4.25
CA LYS A 149 -3.42 -10.79 -4.98
C LYS A 149 -2.44 -10.20 -3.99
N TRP A 150 -1.16 -10.25 -4.28
CA TRP A 150 -0.15 -9.53 -3.52
C TRP A 150 0.92 -8.95 -4.45
N GLY A 151 1.65 -7.97 -3.97
CA GLY A 151 2.70 -7.34 -4.74
C GLY A 151 3.22 -6.05 -4.12
N LEU A 152 4.28 -5.53 -4.74
CA LEU A 152 4.76 -4.18 -4.46
C LEU A 152 3.74 -3.16 -4.95
N VAL A 153 3.59 -2.07 -4.19
CA VAL A 153 2.80 -0.92 -4.61
C VAL A 153 3.66 -0.05 -5.53
N ASN A 154 3.08 0.29 -6.68
CA ASN A 154 3.65 1.24 -7.61
C ASN A 154 3.28 2.66 -7.20
N TYR A 155 4.22 3.59 -7.37
CA TYR A 155 4.03 4.98 -7.01
C TYR A 155 4.00 5.86 -8.25
N TYR A 156 3.00 6.73 -8.33
CA TYR A 156 2.82 7.64 -9.45
C TYR A 156 2.97 9.11 -9.04
N ASP A 157 3.41 9.92 -10.00
CA ASP A 157 3.43 11.38 -9.86
C ASP A 157 2.04 11.94 -10.13
N ASP A 158 1.41 12.50 -9.11
CA ASP A 158 0.08 13.10 -9.23
C ASP A 158 -0.03 14.12 -10.35
N GLN A 159 1.05 14.84 -10.71
CA GLN A 159 0.98 15.87 -11.75
C GLN A 159 0.97 15.30 -13.16
N ASN A 160 1.59 14.14 -13.35
CA ASN A 160 1.91 13.57 -14.67
C ASN A 160 1.19 12.25 -14.95
N GLN A 161 0.49 11.67 -13.97
CA GLN A 161 -0.18 10.39 -14.12
C GLN A 161 -1.37 10.48 -15.08
N GLU A 162 -1.44 9.55 -16.02
CA GLU A 162 -2.57 9.34 -16.93
C GLU A 162 -2.76 7.84 -17.15
N GLY A 163 -4.02 7.40 -17.19
CA GLY A 163 -4.39 6.01 -17.47
C GLY A 163 -4.81 5.21 -16.24
N GLU A 164 -4.90 3.90 -16.43
CA GLU A 164 -5.41 2.96 -15.44
C GLU A 164 -4.48 2.84 -14.23
N LEU A 165 -5.10 2.83 -13.07
CA LEU A 165 -4.53 2.52 -11.78
C LEU A 165 -5.25 1.28 -11.23
N GLY A 166 -4.70 0.73 -10.17
CA GLY A 166 -5.33 -0.39 -9.48
C GLY A 166 -5.00 -0.38 -8.01
N ILE A 167 -5.44 -1.44 -7.32
CA ILE A 167 -5.27 -1.58 -5.87
C ILE A 167 -3.80 -1.74 -5.43
N PHE A 168 -2.84 -1.66 -6.33
CA PHE A 168 -1.40 -1.64 -6.05
C PHE A 168 -0.76 -0.35 -6.54
N TYR A 169 -1.50 0.76 -6.56
CA TYR A 169 -0.98 2.08 -6.91
C TYR A 169 -1.26 3.10 -5.81
N LYS A 170 -0.28 3.97 -5.56
CA LYS A 170 -0.39 5.10 -4.62
C LYS A 170 0.29 6.34 -5.18
N SER A 171 -0.15 7.51 -4.70
CA SER A 171 0.58 8.75 -4.94
C SER A 171 2.00 8.67 -4.37
N ASN A 172 2.95 9.32 -5.06
CA ASN A 172 4.33 9.51 -4.60
C ASN A 172 4.45 10.09 -3.18
N LYS A 173 3.41 10.75 -2.65
CA LYS A 173 3.37 11.20 -1.24
C LYS A 173 3.54 10.07 -0.23
N PHE A 174 3.24 8.83 -0.62
CA PHE A 174 3.38 7.62 0.20
C PHE A 174 4.60 6.76 -0.18
N LYS A 175 5.47 7.23 -1.08
CA LYS A 175 6.63 6.47 -1.56
C LYS A 175 7.57 6.02 -0.45
N HIS A 176 7.64 6.76 0.66
CA HIS A 176 8.43 6.40 1.84
C HIS A 176 7.99 5.09 2.51
N GLN A 177 6.77 4.62 2.26
CA GLN A 177 6.24 3.38 2.84
C GLN A 177 6.86 2.12 2.25
N ASN A 178 7.38 2.22 1.02
CA ASN A 178 7.88 1.10 0.21
C ASN A 178 7.00 -0.16 0.36
N GLU A 179 5.72 -0.01 0.08
CA GLU A 179 4.68 -0.93 0.52
C GLU A 179 4.68 -2.23 -0.31
N PHE A 180 4.66 -3.36 0.39
CA PHE A 180 4.15 -4.63 -0.13
C PHE A 180 2.76 -4.88 0.44
N ARG A 181 1.82 -5.18 -0.45
CA ARG A 181 0.42 -5.30 -0.15
C ARG A 181 -0.08 -6.72 -0.41
N ILE A 182 -0.98 -7.17 0.44
CA ILE A 182 -1.86 -8.31 0.18
C ILE A 182 -3.27 -7.77 0.13
N PHE A 183 -3.96 -8.01 -0.97
CA PHE A 183 -5.34 -7.63 -1.19
C PHE A 183 -6.21 -8.88 -1.30
N VAL A 184 -7.29 -8.93 -0.53
CA VAL A 184 -8.29 -9.99 -0.57
C VAL A 184 -9.59 -9.39 -1.08
N GLU A 185 -10.02 -9.82 -2.26
CA GLU A 185 -11.25 -9.34 -2.88
C GLU A 185 -12.46 -9.95 -2.18
N ASN A 186 -13.33 -9.09 -1.64
CA ASN A 186 -14.55 -9.50 -0.96
C ASN A 186 -15.45 -8.28 -0.66
N GLU A 187 -16.68 -8.56 -0.23
CA GLU A 187 -17.71 -7.54 0.06
C GLU A 187 -17.74 -7.11 1.55
N LEU A 188 -16.80 -7.57 2.38
CA LEU A 188 -16.78 -7.24 3.81
C LEU A 188 -16.37 -5.77 4.00
N LYS A 189 -17.21 -5.06 4.76
CA LYS A 189 -16.88 -3.72 5.25
C LYS A 189 -16.08 -3.75 6.55
N SER A 190 -16.06 -4.91 7.21
CA SER A 190 -15.35 -5.17 8.45
C SER A 190 -13.95 -5.73 8.21
N PRO A 191 -13.09 -5.76 9.23
CA PRO A 191 -11.81 -6.45 9.13
C PRO A 191 -11.97 -7.94 8.81
N LEU A 192 -11.07 -8.45 7.98
CA LEU A 192 -10.88 -9.88 7.72
C LEU A 192 -9.72 -10.38 8.57
N ILE A 193 -9.92 -11.49 9.27
CA ILE A 193 -8.90 -12.13 10.10
C ILE A 193 -8.53 -13.48 9.50
N LEU A 194 -7.25 -13.69 9.26
CA LEU A 194 -6.71 -14.93 8.72
C LEU A 194 -5.67 -15.51 9.68
N ASN A 195 -5.76 -16.80 9.97
CA ASN A 195 -4.76 -17.51 10.77
C ASN A 195 -3.81 -18.30 9.85
N ILE A 196 -2.51 -18.01 9.95
CA ILE A 196 -1.44 -18.67 9.18
C ILE A 196 -0.55 -19.60 10.03
N GLY A 197 -0.88 -19.77 11.31
CA GLY A 197 -0.06 -20.46 12.30
C GLY A 197 1.09 -19.60 12.81
N ASN A 198 1.70 -20.02 13.92
CA ASN A 198 2.90 -19.38 14.48
C ASN A 198 3.97 -19.18 13.38
N ILE A 199 4.64 -18.03 13.40
CA ILE A 199 5.70 -17.64 12.45
C ILE A 199 7.00 -17.23 13.14
N GLU A 200 7.17 -17.53 14.43
CA GLU A 200 8.38 -17.22 15.20
C GLU A 200 9.66 -17.74 14.55
N ASP A 201 9.58 -18.85 13.82
CA ASP A 201 10.70 -19.45 13.09
C ASP A 201 11.19 -18.63 11.89
N ILE A 202 10.41 -17.65 11.43
CA ILE A 202 10.70 -16.86 10.22
C ILE A 202 10.69 -15.34 10.46
N CYS A 203 10.58 -14.90 11.72
CA CYS A 203 10.52 -13.48 12.05
C CYS A 203 11.04 -13.13 13.45
N GLU A 204 11.42 -11.86 13.63
CA GLU A 204 11.90 -11.33 14.91
C GLU A 204 11.22 -9.98 15.22
N ILE A 205 10.89 -9.76 16.51
CA ILE A 205 10.24 -8.53 17.00
C ILE A 205 11.28 -7.57 17.56
N PHE A 206 11.13 -6.29 17.22
CA PHE A 206 11.95 -5.19 17.72
C PHE A 206 11.08 -4.03 18.18
N LYS A 207 11.62 -3.20 19.08
CA LYS A 207 10.93 -1.97 19.48
C LYS A 207 11.14 -0.88 18.43
N ILE A 208 10.19 0.04 18.28
CA ILE A 208 10.26 1.06 17.23
C ILE A 208 11.50 1.95 17.31
N GLU A 209 12.08 2.16 18.49
CA GLU A 209 13.30 2.97 18.64
C GLU A 209 14.51 2.36 17.91
N GLU A 210 14.48 1.06 17.64
CA GLU A 210 15.52 0.34 16.91
C GLU A 210 15.38 0.51 15.38
N PHE A 211 14.23 0.95 14.89
CA PHE A 211 13.93 1.07 13.47
C PHE A 211 14.94 1.96 12.73
N LYS A 212 15.34 3.08 13.34
CA LYS A 212 16.34 4.01 12.79
C LYS A 212 17.74 3.40 12.67
N ARG A 213 18.00 2.32 13.41
CA ARG A 213 19.28 1.60 13.44
C ARG A 213 19.29 0.43 12.46
N CYS A 214 18.17 0.09 11.83
CA CYS A 214 18.13 -0.89 10.77
C CYS A 214 19.07 -0.45 9.65
N ARG A 215 20.04 -1.30 9.35
CA ARG A 215 20.97 -1.17 8.24
C ARG A 215 20.96 -2.47 7.49
N PHE A 216 20.89 -2.40 6.17
CA PHE A 216 20.99 -3.57 5.32
C PHE A 216 22.33 -3.54 4.60
N LYS A 217 23.00 -4.69 4.57
CA LYS A 217 24.21 -4.92 3.79
C LYS A 217 24.00 -6.22 3.06
N PHE A 218 24.23 -6.20 1.75
CA PHE A 218 24.18 -7.38 0.92
C PHE A 218 25.61 -7.67 0.50
N GLU A 219 26.10 -8.85 0.83
CA GLU A 219 27.33 -9.35 0.24
C GLU A 219 26.94 -10.11 -1.01
N GLU A 220 27.45 -9.67 -2.17
CA GLU A 220 27.43 -10.50 -3.36
C GLU A 220 28.29 -11.73 -3.08
N LEU A 221 27.70 -12.91 -3.26
CA LEU A 221 28.49 -14.14 -3.31
C LEU A 221 29.30 -14.07 -4.62
N GLY A 222 30.57 -13.73 -4.50
CA GLY A 222 31.53 -13.75 -5.60
C GLY A 222 31.76 -15.15 -6.18
#